data_AF-T0RXD8-F1
#
_entry.id   AF-T0RXD8-F1
#
_cell.length_a   1.000
_cell.length_b   1.000
_cell.length_c   1.000
_cell.angle_alpha   90.00
_cell.angle_beta   90.00
_cell.angle_gamma   90.00
#
_symmetry.space_group_name_H-M   'P 1'
#
loop_
_entity.id
_entity.type
_entity.pdbx_description
1 polymer ?
#
loop_
_entity_poly.entity_id
_entity_poly.type
_entity_poly.pdbx_seq_one_letter_code
_entity_poly.pdbx_strand_id
1 'polypeptide(L)'
;MKKLILLSLFMTSQMAFSYEPDWSRNTQIKPGDNRENIYNLSEEEFQEITQEGYKHALVYPVTVSGLFIPYEPMVNFFKEKDNNLMKLILSKIGEKTTGIDSVESLYQWLGLNKYNDEDAIGIYRIPYPEGYKPDYYMGASIVETKWGKGLTFSCATCHSANLFGTSVMGLTNKVVKANRLFDMAKKFVPFVPPKMFQNLTGATDEEVEMLLRTKQNLKSVGVVKPQVLGLDTSLPQVALSLARRGKDEYASKSKFYQTFPRQNILSHEVADSKPAVWWNLKYKTRWLSDGSIVAGNPIFTNFLWNELGRGTDLRELEQWMKDSQDTIRELTAAAFSTKPPAWTDFFPADSINLAAAKRGEQIFKNRCQKCHGQYTKAWSTPNAEELSQVDILKTVNVKYHKVTPVKDVGTDPGRYEGTKAFASALNELKISKWMKTVVEPQKGYVPPPLDGIWSRYPYLHNNSIPTLCDLMTPPNKRTKTFYQIPAESKTEDFDSECVGFRLEIRFLRKDA
;
A
#
# COMPACT_ATOMS: atom_id res chain seq x y z
N MET A 1 63.25 7.50 -8.07
CA MET A 1 62.55 7.77 -6.80
C MET A 1 61.61 8.97 -6.99
N LYS A 2 60.30 8.74 -6.96
CA LYS A 2 59.25 9.69 -6.56
C LYS A 2 57.93 8.90 -6.59
N LYS A 3 57.50 8.43 -5.41
CA LYS A 3 56.19 7.79 -5.20
C LYS A 3 55.14 8.90 -5.27
N LEU A 4 54.20 8.80 -6.20
CA LEU A 4 52.99 9.61 -6.20
C LEU A 4 51.98 8.89 -5.29
N ILE A 5 51.69 9.48 -4.14
CA ILE A 5 50.67 9.03 -3.21
C ILE A 5 49.34 9.59 -3.73
N LEU A 6 48.45 8.72 -4.22
CA LEU A 6 47.06 9.07 -4.47
C LEU A 6 46.35 9.12 -3.11
N LEU A 7 46.02 10.33 -2.64
CA LEU A 7 45.10 10.51 -1.52
C LEU A 7 43.67 10.36 -2.07
N SER A 8 43.03 9.24 -1.78
CA SER A 8 41.59 9.07 -1.93
C SER A 8 40.89 9.86 -0.81
N LEU A 9 40.33 11.03 -1.15
CA LEU A 9 39.37 11.71 -0.29
C LEU A 9 38.08 10.88 -0.23
N PHE A 10 37.90 10.10 0.83
CA PHE A 10 36.57 9.66 1.26
C PHE A 10 35.87 10.87 1.89
N MET A 11 35.12 11.64 1.09
CA MET A 11 34.10 12.52 1.62
C MET A 11 32.97 11.64 2.16
N THR A 12 33.05 11.31 3.44
CA THR A 12 31.88 10.84 4.17
C THR A 12 31.06 12.08 4.49
N SER A 13 29.97 12.30 3.76
CA SER A 13 28.95 13.28 4.15
C SER A 13 28.28 12.76 5.41
N GLN A 14 28.83 13.12 6.57
CA GLN A 14 28.09 13.05 7.81
C GLN A 14 26.99 14.11 7.72
N MET A 15 25.85 13.76 7.13
CA MET A 15 24.64 14.55 7.31
C MET A 15 24.23 14.43 8.80
N ALA A 16 24.59 15.45 9.58
CA ALA A 16 24.24 15.56 10.98
C ALA A 16 22.76 15.95 11.09
N PHE A 17 21.87 14.96 11.09
CA PHE A 17 20.44 15.18 11.33
C PHE A 17 20.14 15.13 12.82
N SER A 18 19.67 16.24 13.40
CA SER A 18 19.43 16.36 14.84
C SER A 18 17.95 16.21 15.26
N TYR A 19 17.00 16.22 14.32
CA TYR A 19 15.57 16.13 14.64
C TYR A 19 15.02 14.73 14.40
N GLU A 20 14.59 14.08 15.48
CA GLU A 20 13.87 12.81 15.45
C GLU A 20 12.37 13.04 15.68
N PRO A 21 11.48 12.53 14.80
CA PRO A 21 10.04 12.73 14.97
C PRO A 21 9.51 12.02 16.23
N ASP A 22 8.58 12.66 16.94
CA ASP A 22 7.88 12.01 18.05
C ASP A 22 6.85 10.98 17.54
N TRP A 23 7.21 9.70 17.69
CA TRP A 23 6.36 8.55 17.41
C TRP A 23 5.60 8.02 18.64
N SER A 24 5.65 8.73 19.77
CA SER A 24 4.97 8.32 20.99
C SER A 24 3.46 8.48 20.88
N ARG A 25 2.73 7.79 21.75
CA ARG A 25 1.27 7.91 21.88
C ARG A 25 0.79 9.33 22.18
N ASN A 26 1.64 10.12 22.83
CA ASN A 26 1.30 11.46 23.31
C ASN A 26 1.59 12.54 22.26
N THR A 27 2.13 12.14 21.10
CA THR A 27 2.43 13.04 19.99
C THR A 27 1.19 13.81 19.57
N GLN A 28 1.39 15.10 19.31
CA GLN A 28 0.33 16.07 19.06
C GLN A 28 0.75 16.97 17.91
N ILE A 29 -0.15 17.18 16.96
CA ILE A 29 0.06 18.09 15.83
C ILE A 29 -0.73 19.37 16.12
N LYS A 30 -0.09 20.53 16.08
CA LYS A 30 -0.82 21.79 16.26
C LYS A 30 -1.84 21.96 15.12
N PRO A 31 -3.11 22.32 15.39
CA PRO A 31 -4.10 22.48 14.33
C PRO A 31 -3.67 23.50 13.26
N GLY A 32 -3.57 23.05 12.02
CA GLY A 32 -3.11 23.85 10.87
C GLY A 32 -1.67 23.57 10.46
N ASP A 33 -0.89 22.94 11.34
CA ASP A 33 0.41 22.38 11.00
C ASP A 33 0.22 20.95 10.48
N ASN A 34 1.26 20.42 9.86
CA ASN A 34 1.33 19.03 9.42
C ASN A 34 2.78 18.54 9.50
N ARG A 35 2.98 17.25 9.26
CA ARG A 35 4.30 16.62 9.32
C ARG A 35 4.80 16.18 7.94
N GLU A 36 4.56 16.99 6.91
CA GLU A 36 4.98 16.69 5.54
C GLU A 36 6.49 16.55 5.43
N ASN A 37 7.23 17.57 5.88
CA ASN A 37 8.67 17.49 6.13
C ASN A 37 8.90 16.94 7.54
N ILE A 38 8.65 15.64 7.68
CA ILE A 38 8.64 14.92 8.97
C ILE A 38 9.97 15.03 9.73
N TYR A 39 11.10 15.24 9.04
CA TYR A 39 12.44 15.35 9.63
C TYR A 39 12.95 16.80 9.75
N ASN A 40 12.14 17.81 9.40
CA ASN A 40 12.52 19.22 9.45
C ASN A 40 13.81 19.55 8.67
N LEU A 41 13.92 19.00 7.46
CA LEU A 41 15.07 19.17 6.57
C LEU A 41 15.02 20.50 5.80
N SER A 42 16.14 20.91 5.22
CA SER A 42 16.12 21.96 4.20
C SER A 42 15.32 21.50 2.97
N GLU A 43 14.89 22.44 2.12
CA GLU A 43 14.10 22.11 0.92
C GLU A 43 14.87 21.18 -0.04
N GLU A 44 16.17 21.39 -0.22
CA GLU A 44 17.02 20.57 -1.08
C GLU A 44 17.14 19.12 -0.55
N GLU A 45 17.49 18.98 0.74
CA GLU A 45 17.56 17.66 1.40
C GLU A 45 16.19 16.96 1.42
N PHE A 46 15.11 17.71 1.62
CA PHE A 46 13.75 17.17 1.60
C PHE A 46 13.36 16.65 0.21
N GLN A 47 13.74 17.35 -0.85
CA GLN A 47 13.51 16.88 -2.22
C GLN A 47 14.33 15.62 -2.51
N GLU A 48 15.63 15.62 -2.19
CA GLU A 48 16.50 14.45 -2.40
C GLU A 48 15.98 13.21 -1.65
N ILE A 49 15.75 13.33 -0.34
CA ILE A 49 15.34 12.19 0.50
C ILE A 49 13.98 11.62 0.10
N THR A 50 13.06 12.47 -0.38
CA THR A 50 11.73 12.01 -0.82
C THR A 50 11.79 11.33 -2.19
N GLN A 51 12.69 11.75 -3.08
CA GLN A 51 12.94 11.07 -4.35
C GLN A 51 13.51 9.66 -4.12
N GLU A 52 14.53 9.52 -3.26
CA GLU A 52 15.06 8.20 -2.89
C GLU A 52 14.01 7.33 -2.18
N GLY A 53 13.21 7.93 -1.30
CA GLY A 53 12.11 7.24 -0.63
C GLY A 53 11.05 6.69 -1.59
N TYR A 54 10.76 7.39 -2.69
CA TYR A 54 9.88 6.86 -3.73
C TYR A 54 10.51 5.65 -4.44
N LYS A 55 11.82 5.63 -4.69
CA LYS A 55 12.48 4.46 -5.29
C LYS A 55 12.34 3.23 -4.39
N HIS A 56 12.51 3.37 -3.08
CA HIS A 56 12.25 2.29 -2.10
C HIS A 56 10.78 1.87 -2.01
N ALA A 57 9.85 2.78 -2.32
CA ALA A 57 8.43 2.44 -2.40
C ALA A 57 8.08 1.66 -3.67
N LEU A 58 8.82 1.89 -4.76
CA LEU A 58 8.64 1.28 -6.08
C LEU A 58 9.33 -0.09 -6.16
N VAL A 59 10.54 -0.21 -5.60
CA VAL A 59 11.33 -1.44 -5.51
C VAL A 59 11.47 -1.85 -4.06
N TYR A 60 10.93 -3.00 -3.71
CA TYR A 60 10.86 -3.43 -2.32
C TYR A 60 12.26 -3.67 -1.72
N PRO A 61 12.65 -2.97 -0.65
CA PRO A 61 14.05 -2.91 -0.23
C PRO A 61 14.52 -4.08 0.66
N VAL A 62 13.60 -4.90 1.17
CA VAL A 62 13.95 -5.98 2.12
C VAL A 62 14.56 -7.18 1.38
N THR A 63 15.89 -7.26 1.38
CA THR A 63 16.66 -8.31 0.71
C THR A 63 16.54 -9.68 1.39
N VAL A 64 16.18 -9.71 2.67
CA VAL A 64 16.00 -10.94 3.46
C VAL A 64 14.59 -11.56 3.33
N SER A 65 13.74 -11.03 2.45
CA SER A 65 12.36 -11.48 2.28
C SER A 65 12.25 -13.01 2.14
N GLY A 66 11.24 -13.57 2.78
CA GLY A 66 11.05 -15.02 2.82
C GLY A 66 10.41 -15.59 1.55
N LEU A 67 9.73 -14.78 0.75
CA LEU A 67 9.09 -15.22 -0.49
C LEU A 67 9.65 -14.45 -1.68
N PHE A 68 10.18 -15.18 -2.64
CA PHE A 68 10.56 -14.72 -3.96
C PHE A 68 10.06 -15.71 -5.01
N ILE A 69 9.69 -15.17 -6.17
CA ILE A 69 9.44 -15.96 -7.38
C ILE A 69 10.75 -15.93 -8.18
N PRO A 70 11.36 -17.08 -8.52
CA PRO A 70 12.54 -17.09 -9.40
C PRO A 70 12.19 -16.44 -10.75
N TYR A 71 12.77 -15.27 -11.04
CA TYR A 71 12.27 -14.41 -12.10
C TYR A 71 12.53 -14.97 -13.50
N GLU A 72 13.77 -15.31 -13.83
CA GLU A 72 14.12 -15.86 -15.14
C GLU A 72 13.41 -17.21 -15.40
N PRO A 73 13.31 -18.14 -14.43
CA PRO A 73 12.49 -19.33 -14.57
C PRO A 73 11.00 -19.05 -14.83
N MET A 74 10.42 -18.04 -14.16
CA MET A 74 9.04 -17.64 -14.39
C MET A 74 8.85 -17.08 -15.82
N VAL A 75 9.80 -16.27 -16.30
CA VAL A 75 9.80 -15.77 -17.68
C VAL A 75 9.84 -16.94 -18.67
N ASN A 76 10.73 -17.91 -18.45
CA ASN A 76 10.87 -19.09 -19.31
C ASN A 76 9.61 -19.97 -19.27
N PHE A 77 8.98 -20.13 -18.10
CA PHE A 77 7.70 -20.84 -17.97
C PHE A 77 6.63 -20.30 -18.93
N PHE A 78 6.51 -18.97 -19.04
CA PHE A 78 5.54 -18.36 -19.97
C PHE A 78 5.94 -18.52 -21.45
N LYS A 79 7.23 -18.62 -21.76
CA LYS A 79 7.73 -18.84 -23.13
C LYS A 79 7.49 -20.26 -23.64
N GLU A 80 7.71 -21.26 -22.79
CA GLU A 80 7.60 -22.69 -23.15
C GLU A 80 6.14 -23.12 -23.41
N LYS A 81 5.15 -22.39 -22.87
CA LYS A 81 3.71 -22.67 -23.02
C LYS A 81 3.32 -24.12 -22.64
N ASP A 82 4.03 -24.72 -21.69
CA ASP A 82 3.76 -26.08 -21.25
C ASP A 82 2.42 -26.20 -20.51
N ASN A 83 1.59 -27.14 -20.98
CA ASN A 83 0.25 -27.33 -20.48
C ASN A 83 0.18 -28.12 -19.16
N ASN A 84 1.21 -28.89 -18.78
CA ASN A 84 1.16 -29.79 -17.63
C ASN A 84 1.30 -29.05 -16.31
N LEU A 85 2.30 -28.16 -16.19
CA LEU A 85 2.44 -27.33 -14.98
C LEU A 85 1.27 -26.35 -14.86
N MET A 86 0.79 -25.78 -15.97
CA MET A 86 -0.40 -24.92 -15.95
C MET A 86 -1.66 -25.69 -15.51
N LYS A 87 -1.89 -26.91 -16.01
CA LYS A 87 -2.99 -27.78 -15.54
C LYS A 87 -2.88 -28.08 -14.05
N LEU A 88 -1.67 -28.33 -13.53
CA LEU A 88 -1.45 -28.51 -12.09
C LEU A 88 -1.84 -27.24 -11.32
N ILE A 89 -1.38 -26.06 -11.76
CA ILE A 89 -1.71 -24.78 -11.14
C ILE A 89 -3.22 -24.61 -11.10
N LEU A 90 -3.89 -24.68 -12.26
CA LEU A 90 -5.35 -24.55 -12.41
C LEU A 90 -6.12 -25.52 -11.52
N SER A 91 -5.72 -26.79 -11.50
CA SER A 91 -6.31 -27.82 -10.64
C SER A 91 -6.17 -27.48 -9.15
N LYS A 92 -5.00 -27.00 -8.72
CA LYS A 92 -4.73 -26.69 -7.31
C LYS A 92 -5.40 -25.41 -6.83
N ILE A 93 -5.53 -24.40 -7.67
CA ILE A 93 -6.25 -23.17 -7.34
C ILE A 93 -7.77 -23.31 -7.52
N GLY A 94 -8.23 -24.35 -8.22
CA GLY A 94 -9.65 -24.62 -8.47
C GLY A 94 -10.26 -23.69 -9.53
N GLU A 95 -9.45 -23.23 -10.50
CA GLU A 95 -9.88 -22.31 -11.56
C GLU A 95 -9.71 -22.97 -12.93
N LYS A 96 -10.57 -22.61 -13.89
CA LYS A 96 -10.49 -23.13 -15.28
C LYS A 96 -9.44 -22.40 -16.12
N THR A 97 -9.22 -21.13 -15.82
CA THR A 97 -8.19 -20.27 -16.42
C THR A 97 -7.83 -19.20 -15.39
N THR A 98 -6.60 -18.73 -15.42
CA THR A 98 -6.14 -17.56 -14.65
C THR A 98 -6.23 -16.27 -15.47
N GLY A 99 -6.27 -16.37 -16.80
CA GLY A 99 -6.01 -15.23 -17.69
C GLY A 99 -4.55 -14.74 -17.68
N ILE A 100 -3.63 -15.53 -17.13
CA ILE A 100 -2.19 -15.20 -17.00
C ILE A 100 -1.38 -16.14 -17.90
N ASP A 101 -0.80 -15.59 -18.94
CA ASP A 101 -0.03 -16.29 -19.99
C ASP A 101 1.35 -15.66 -20.26
N SER A 102 1.65 -14.52 -19.63
CA SER A 102 2.90 -13.78 -19.77
C SER A 102 3.19 -12.99 -18.50
N VAL A 103 4.40 -12.44 -18.39
CA VAL A 103 4.75 -11.51 -17.30
C VAL A 103 3.89 -10.25 -17.35
N GLU A 104 3.61 -9.74 -18.55
CA GLU A 104 2.74 -8.57 -18.70
C GLU A 104 1.30 -8.86 -18.24
N SER A 105 0.71 -9.99 -18.67
CA SER A 105 -0.64 -10.34 -18.22
C SER A 105 -0.70 -10.69 -16.73
N LEU A 106 0.39 -11.19 -16.13
CA LEU A 106 0.50 -11.30 -14.67
C LEU A 106 0.42 -9.92 -13.99
N TYR A 107 1.18 -8.94 -14.47
CA TYR A 107 1.17 -7.59 -13.91
C TYR A 107 -0.18 -6.89 -14.08
N GLN A 108 -0.81 -7.04 -15.25
CA GLN A 108 -2.16 -6.55 -15.51
C GLN A 108 -3.20 -7.24 -14.63
N TRP A 109 -3.12 -8.57 -14.48
CA TRP A 109 -4.03 -9.32 -13.61
C TRP A 109 -3.87 -8.89 -12.14
N LEU A 110 -2.64 -8.63 -11.70
CA LEU A 110 -2.35 -8.10 -10.38
C LEU A 110 -2.88 -6.68 -10.17
N GLY A 111 -3.26 -5.98 -11.24
CA GLY A 111 -3.71 -4.60 -11.21
C GLY A 111 -2.56 -3.61 -11.01
N LEU A 112 -1.34 -3.95 -11.40
CA LEU A 112 -0.20 -3.04 -11.30
C LEU A 112 -0.33 -1.88 -12.30
N ASN A 113 0.35 -0.76 -12.05
CA ASN A 113 0.27 0.44 -12.88
C ASN A 113 1.58 0.63 -13.67
N LYS A 114 1.49 1.21 -14.88
CA LYS A 114 2.69 1.59 -15.65
C LYS A 114 3.30 2.87 -15.09
N TYR A 115 4.60 3.06 -15.31
CA TYR A 115 5.24 4.34 -15.06
C TYR A 115 4.71 5.41 -16.02
N ASN A 116 4.53 6.64 -15.52
CA ASN A 116 4.23 7.80 -16.35
C ASN A 116 5.42 8.12 -17.29
N ASP A 117 5.21 9.01 -18.24
CA ASP A 117 6.23 9.43 -19.20
C ASP A 117 7.24 10.43 -18.62
N GLU A 118 8.38 10.58 -19.31
CA GLU A 118 9.50 11.44 -18.92
C GLU A 118 9.21 12.95 -18.96
N ASP A 119 8.06 13.36 -19.44
CA ASP A 119 7.59 14.74 -19.45
C ASP A 119 6.53 15.00 -18.36
N ALA A 120 6.15 13.98 -17.58
CA ALA A 120 5.22 14.14 -16.47
C ALA A 120 5.76 15.16 -15.45
N ILE A 121 4.87 16.02 -14.94
CA ILE A 121 5.20 17.15 -14.05
C ILE A 121 4.55 17.02 -12.67
N GLY A 122 5.08 17.78 -11.70
CA GLY A 122 4.51 17.87 -10.36
C GLY A 122 4.43 16.52 -9.66
N ILE A 123 3.26 16.18 -9.11
CA ILE A 123 3.04 14.92 -8.37
C ILE A 123 3.07 13.68 -9.27
N TYR A 124 2.96 13.86 -10.58
CA TYR A 124 2.94 12.79 -11.59
C TYR A 124 4.35 12.42 -12.05
N ARG A 125 5.35 13.25 -11.72
CA ARG A 125 6.77 12.94 -11.91
C ARG A 125 7.25 11.96 -10.83
N ILE A 126 6.91 10.70 -11.03
CA ILE A 126 7.37 9.60 -10.17
C ILE A 126 8.78 9.23 -10.64
N PRO A 127 9.79 9.14 -9.75
CA PRO A 127 11.14 8.80 -10.15
C PRO A 127 11.20 7.39 -10.73
N TYR A 128 12.09 7.21 -11.70
CA TYR A 128 12.45 5.88 -12.15
C TYR A 128 13.51 5.29 -11.21
N PRO A 129 13.32 4.05 -10.71
CA PRO A 129 14.24 3.44 -9.75
C PRO A 129 15.72 3.48 -10.20
N GLU A 130 15.97 3.15 -11.47
CA GLU A 130 17.31 3.10 -12.06
C GLU A 130 17.66 4.34 -12.90
N GLY A 131 16.86 5.40 -12.82
CA GLY A 131 17.04 6.63 -13.59
C GLY A 131 16.52 6.61 -15.04
N TYR A 132 16.06 5.46 -15.54
CA TYR A 132 15.42 5.30 -16.85
C TYR A 132 14.09 4.55 -16.74
N LYS A 133 13.16 4.80 -17.68
CA LYS A 133 11.79 4.24 -17.64
C LYS A 133 11.85 2.71 -17.66
N PRO A 134 11.36 2.01 -16.62
CA PRO A 134 11.36 0.55 -16.61
C PRO A 134 10.41 -0.07 -17.63
N ASP A 135 10.72 -1.27 -18.10
CA ASP A 135 9.85 -2.11 -18.93
C ASP A 135 8.82 -2.92 -18.09
N TYR A 136 8.97 -2.92 -16.77
CA TYR A 136 8.04 -3.52 -15.81
C TYR A 136 7.11 -2.49 -15.16
N TYR A 137 6.08 -3.00 -14.48
CA TYR A 137 5.03 -2.18 -13.89
C TYR A 137 5.42 -1.75 -12.46
N MET A 138 4.98 -0.57 -12.04
CA MET A 138 5.11 -0.08 -10.66
C MET A 138 4.57 -1.12 -9.68
N GLY A 139 5.35 -1.45 -8.67
CA GLY A 139 5.00 -2.50 -7.70
C GLY A 139 5.74 -3.81 -7.93
N ALA A 140 6.12 -4.14 -9.17
CA ALA A 140 6.98 -5.30 -9.44
C ALA A 140 8.42 -4.96 -9.03
N SER A 141 9.03 -5.80 -8.19
CA SER A 141 10.39 -5.61 -7.69
C SER A 141 11.25 -6.81 -8.08
N ILE A 142 12.16 -6.60 -9.02
CA ILE A 142 13.17 -7.58 -9.39
C ILE A 142 14.39 -7.30 -8.53
N VAL A 143 14.66 -8.19 -7.57
CA VAL A 143 15.71 -8.02 -6.57
C VAL A 143 16.81 -9.03 -6.84
N GLU A 144 18.06 -8.57 -6.87
CA GLU A 144 19.21 -9.45 -6.91
C GLU A 144 19.37 -10.16 -5.56
N THR A 145 19.33 -11.49 -5.58
CA THR A 145 19.56 -12.31 -4.39
C THR A 145 20.78 -13.19 -4.62
N LYS A 146 21.31 -13.80 -3.57
CA LYS A 146 22.38 -14.80 -3.71
C LYS A 146 21.97 -16.06 -4.51
N TRP A 147 20.68 -16.21 -4.83
CA TRP A 147 20.13 -17.32 -5.59
C TRP A 147 19.71 -16.93 -7.02
N GLY A 148 20.09 -15.73 -7.48
CA GLY A 148 19.62 -15.14 -8.73
C GLY A 148 18.51 -14.11 -8.53
N LYS A 149 17.91 -13.64 -9.63
CA LYS A 149 16.86 -12.61 -9.62
C LYS A 149 15.57 -13.14 -9.04
N GLY A 150 15.11 -12.52 -7.96
CA GLY A 150 13.83 -12.81 -7.33
C GLY A 150 12.81 -11.72 -7.61
N LEU A 151 11.61 -12.09 -8.09
CA LEU A 151 10.47 -11.18 -8.14
C LEU A 151 9.73 -11.18 -6.80
N THR A 152 9.47 -9.99 -6.30
CA THR A 152 8.55 -9.69 -5.20
C THR A 152 7.75 -8.42 -5.50
N PHE A 153 6.88 -8.00 -4.59
CA PHE A 153 5.99 -6.86 -4.79
C PHE A 153 6.21 -5.79 -3.72
N SER A 154 6.28 -4.52 -4.14
CA SER A 154 6.55 -3.37 -3.27
C SER A 154 5.28 -2.65 -2.80
N CYS A 155 5.47 -1.59 -2.03
CA CYS A 155 4.41 -0.71 -1.51
C CYS A 155 3.53 -0.15 -2.63
N ALA A 156 4.13 0.18 -3.78
CA ALA A 156 3.43 0.73 -4.94
C ALA A 156 2.33 -0.21 -5.49
N THR A 157 2.41 -1.51 -5.22
CA THR A 157 1.37 -2.48 -5.61
C THR A 157 -0.01 -2.10 -5.07
N CYS A 158 -0.07 -1.63 -3.81
CA CYS A 158 -1.31 -1.25 -3.12
C CYS A 158 -1.48 0.28 -3.01
N HIS A 159 -0.38 1.03 -3.04
CA HIS A 159 -0.33 2.47 -2.82
C HIS A 159 0.04 3.27 -4.08
N SER A 160 -0.23 2.74 -5.26
CA SER A 160 -0.29 3.51 -6.50
C SER A 160 -1.54 3.11 -7.28
N ALA A 161 -2.11 4.02 -8.05
CA ALA A 161 -3.24 3.68 -8.90
C ALA A 161 -3.25 4.52 -10.18
N ASN A 162 -3.75 3.90 -11.24
CA ASN A 162 -4.12 4.58 -12.47
C ASN A 162 -5.38 5.43 -12.26
N LEU A 163 -5.31 6.67 -12.71
CA LEU A 163 -6.40 7.61 -12.78
C LEU A 163 -6.43 8.17 -14.20
N PHE A 164 -7.23 7.52 -15.04
CA PHE A 164 -7.48 7.92 -16.43
C PHE A 164 -6.23 7.98 -17.30
N GLY A 165 -5.38 6.96 -17.20
CA GLY A 165 -4.12 6.85 -17.94
C GLY A 165 -2.93 7.49 -17.22
N THR A 166 -3.11 8.09 -16.04
CA THR A 166 -2.03 8.67 -15.24
C THR A 166 -1.87 7.92 -13.92
N SER A 167 -0.67 7.40 -13.68
CA SER A 167 -0.32 6.77 -12.41
C SER A 167 -0.10 7.81 -11.32
N VAL A 168 -0.72 7.59 -10.16
CA VAL A 168 -0.66 8.48 -9.00
C VAL A 168 -0.08 7.72 -7.81
N MET A 169 1.09 8.16 -7.33
CA MET A 169 1.72 7.59 -6.14
C MET A 169 0.98 8.02 -4.86
N GLY A 170 0.83 7.10 -3.91
CA GLY A 170 0.10 7.31 -2.67
C GLY A 170 -1.43 7.18 -2.78
N LEU A 171 -1.98 7.00 -3.99
CA LEU A 171 -3.39 6.69 -4.21
C LEU A 171 -3.65 5.19 -4.02
N THR A 172 -4.80 4.83 -3.44
CA THR A 172 -5.15 3.42 -3.24
C THR A 172 -5.40 2.70 -4.56
N ASN A 173 -4.72 1.58 -4.76
CA ASN A 173 -5.01 0.68 -5.87
C ASN A 173 -6.34 -0.04 -5.66
N LYS A 174 -7.38 0.37 -6.40
CA LYS A 174 -8.70 -0.24 -6.32
C LYS A 174 -8.82 -1.54 -7.13
N VAL A 175 -7.81 -1.95 -7.90
CA VAL A 175 -7.90 -3.21 -8.68
C VAL A 175 -6.82 -4.23 -8.32
N VAL A 176 -6.08 -3.97 -7.23
CA VAL A 176 -4.98 -4.83 -6.81
C VAL A 176 -5.47 -6.24 -6.45
N LYS A 177 -4.70 -7.25 -6.87
CA LYS A 177 -4.92 -8.68 -6.55
C LYS A 177 -3.73 -9.33 -5.84
N ALA A 178 -2.82 -8.55 -5.26
CA ALA A 178 -1.61 -9.06 -4.59
C ALA A 178 -1.91 -10.09 -3.50
N ASN A 179 -2.84 -9.83 -2.58
CA ASN A 179 -3.21 -10.81 -1.55
C ASN A 179 -3.86 -12.09 -2.13
N ARG A 180 -4.56 -11.98 -3.27
CA ARG A 180 -5.07 -13.15 -4.00
C ARG A 180 -3.93 -13.98 -4.58
N LEU A 181 -2.85 -13.36 -5.05
CA LEU A 181 -1.65 -14.09 -5.48
C LEU A 181 -1.04 -14.90 -4.33
N PHE A 182 -0.97 -14.36 -3.11
CA PHE A 182 -0.50 -15.11 -1.94
C PHE A 182 -1.40 -16.32 -1.62
N ASP A 183 -2.72 -16.17 -1.70
CA ASP A 183 -3.68 -17.28 -1.56
C ASP A 183 -3.46 -18.37 -2.63
N MET A 184 -3.31 -17.97 -3.90
CA MET A 184 -3.02 -18.89 -4.99
C MET A 184 -1.68 -19.61 -4.79
N ALA A 185 -0.61 -18.87 -4.52
CA ALA A 185 0.72 -19.41 -4.29
C ALA A 185 0.72 -20.45 -3.15
N LYS A 186 0.00 -20.17 -2.05
CA LYS A 186 -0.14 -21.11 -0.94
C LYS A 186 -0.78 -22.44 -1.34
N LYS A 187 -1.65 -22.46 -2.35
CA LYS A 187 -2.36 -23.65 -2.83
C LYS A 187 -1.54 -24.48 -3.81
N PHE A 188 -0.79 -23.88 -4.74
CA PHE A 188 -0.08 -24.63 -5.80
C PHE A 188 1.42 -24.82 -5.55
N VAL A 189 2.14 -23.82 -5.01
CA VAL A 189 3.61 -23.86 -4.86
C VAL A 189 4.11 -25.08 -4.07
N PRO A 190 3.45 -25.53 -2.98
CA PRO A 190 3.87 -26.74 -2.27
C PRO A 190 3.91 -28.00 -3.15
N PHE A 191 3.12 -28.04 -4.22
CA PHE A 191 3.00 -29.20 -5.11
C PHE A 191 3.90 -29.14 -6.34
N VAL A 192 4.56 -28.01 -6.63
CA VAL A 192 5.50 -27.88 -7.75
C VAL A 192 6.74 -28.75 -7.51
N PRO A 193 6.99 -29.81 -8.29
CA PRO A 193 8.17 -30.66 -8.09
C PRO A 193 9.44 -29.92 -8.53
N PRO A 194 10.51 -29.83 -7.70
CA PRO A 194 11.71 -29.07 -8.04
C PRO A 194 12.36 -29.49 -9.36
N LYS A 195 12.51 -30.81 -9.60
CA LYS A 195 13.08 -31.33 -10.85
C LYS A 195 12.22 -31.02 -12.08
N MET A 196 10.89 -31.09 -11.93
CA MET A 196 9.98 -30.73 -13.02
C MET A 196 10.10 -29.24 -13.34
N PHE A 197 10.09 -28.39 -12.32
CA PHE A 197 10.31 -26.95 -12.48
C PHE A 197 11.64 -26.68 -13.18
N GLN A 198 12.73 -27.26 -12.69
CA GLN A 198 14.07 -27.10 -13.25
C GLN A 198 14.13 -27.48 -14.73
N ASN A 199 13.64 -28.68 -15.09
CA ASN A 199 13.65 -29.16 -16.47
C ASN A 199 12.78 -28.30 -17.40
N LEU A 200 11.65 -27.80 -16.88
CA LEU A 200 10.70 -27.02 -17.66
C LEU A 200 11.20 -25.61 -17.94
N THR A 201 11.78 -24.95 -16.94
CA THR A 201 12.11 -23.53 -17.02
C THR A 201 13.59 -23.27 -17.31
N GLY A 202 14.41 -24.34 -17.34
CA GLY A 202 15.86 -24.23 -17.41
C GLY A 202 16.48 -23.59 -16.16
N ALA A 203 15.83 -23.70 -15.00
CA ALA A 203 16.31 -23.03 -13.78
C ALA A 203 17.69 -23.56 -13.34
N THR A 204 18.55 -22.70 -12.81
CA THR A 204 19.79 -23.14 -12.18
C THR A 204 19.52 -23.82 -10.83
N ASP A 205 20.52 -24.50 -10.26
CA ASP A 205 20.41 -25.11 -8.94
C ASP A 205 20.13 -24.04 -7.85
N GLU A 206 20.70 -22.85 -7.99
CA GLU A 206 20.47 -21.72 -7.11
C GLU A 206 19.01 -21.21 -7.20
N GLU A 207 18.46 -21.09 -8.41
CA GLU A 207 17.07 -20.66 -8.60
C GLU A 207 16.07 -21.71 -8.09
N VAL A 208 16.41 -23.00 -8.19
CA VAL A 208 15.66 -24.08 -7.56
C VAL A 208 15.71 -23.96 -6.03
N GLU A 209 16.86 -23.60 -5.45
CA GLU A 209 16.98 -23.35 -4.02
C GLU A 209 16.10 -22.16 -3.58
N MET A 210 15.97 -21.12 -4.39
CA MET A 210 15.01 -20.03 -4.14
C MET A 210 13.56 -20.56 -4.08
N LEU A 211 13.15 -21.42 -5.02
CA LEU A 211 11.83 -22.07 -4.98
C LEU A 211 11.66 -22.91 -3.71
N LEU A 212 12.68 -23.70 -3.33
CA LEU A 212 12.64 -24.53 -2.12
C LEU A 212 12.51 -23.69 -0.85
N ARG A 213 13.24 -22.58 -0.75
CA ARG A 213 13.09 -21.60 0.34
C ARG A 213 11.67 -21.04 0.39
N THR A 214 11.11 -20.62 -0.75
CA THR A 214 9.73 -20.13 -0.85
C THR A 214 8.74 -21.21 -0.37
N LYS A 215 8.87 -22.45 -0.82
CA LYS A 215 8.03 -23.59 -0.37
C LYS A 215 8.13 -23.80 1.14
N GLN A 216 9.32 -23.69 1.72
CA GLN A 216 9.53 -23.89 3.14
C GLN A 216 8.95 -22.73 3.97
N ASN A 217 9.12 -21.49 3.52
CA ASN A 217 8.63 -20.31 4.22
C ASN A 217 7.10 -20.20 4.17
N LEU A 218 6.48 -20.60 3.04
CA LEU A 218 5.03 -20.64 2.90
C LEU A 218 4.36 -21.47 4.00
N LYS A 219 5.00 -22.50 4.57
CA LYS A 219 4.44 -23.30 5.67
C LYS A 219 4.12 -22.46 6.92
N SER A 220 4.89 -21.41 7.17
CA SER A 220 4.71 -20.47 8.28
C SER A 220 3.79 -19.29 7.95
N VAL A 221 3.25 -19.22 6.74
CA VAL A 221 2.38 -18.14 6.28
C VAL A 221 0.93 -18.60 6.29
N GLY A 222 0.07 -17.79 6.90
CA GLY A 222 -1.38 -17.90 6.81
C GLY A 222 -1.93 -16.84 5.87
N VAL A 223 -2.89 -17.21 5.03
CA VAL A 223 -3.47 -16.33 4.00
C VAL A 223 -4.98 -16.48 4.00
N VAL A 224 -5.68 -15.40 3.68
CA VAL A 224 -7.11 -15.38 3.38
C VAL A 224 -7.35 -14.53 2.14
N LYS A 225 -8.34 -14.95 1.35
CA LYS A 225 -8.76 -14.22 0.16
C LYS A 225 -9.49 -12.93 0.58
N PRO A 226 -9.17 -11.77 -0.02
CA PRO A 226 -9.96 -10.56 0.18
C PRO A 226 -11.43 -10.76 -0.16
N GLN A 227 -12.32 -10.13 0.59
CA GLN A 227 -13.77 -10.22 0.37
C GLN A 227 -14.19 -9.50 -0.92
N VAL A 228 -13.53 -8.38 -1.23
CA VAL A 228 -13.77 -7.59 -2.44
C VAL A 228 -12.44 -7.15 -3.07
N LEU A 229 -12.47 -6.87 -4.36
CA LEU A 229 -11.30 -6.39 -5.11
C LEU A 229 -10.68 -5.14 -4.45
N GLY A 230 -9.35 -5.04 -4.47
CA GLY A 230 -8.63 -3.89 -3.92
C GLY A 230 -8.62 -3.76 -2.39
N LEU A 231 -9.16 -4.73 -1.64
CA LEU A 231 -8.98 -4.80 -0.20
C LEU A 231 -7.73 -5.57 0.16
N ASP A 232 -7.05 -5.09 1.20
CA ASP A 232 -5.84 -5.68 1.73
C ASP A 232 -6.14 -6.58 2.95
N THR A 233 -5.59 -7.79 2.90
CA THR A 233 -5.67 -8.82 3.95
C THR A 233 -4.35 -8.94 4.73
N SER A 234 -3.50 -7.90 4.76
CA SER A 234 -2.27 -7.90 5.56
C SER A 234 -2.52 -8.21 7.05
N LEU A 235 -3.58 -7.63 7.63
CA LEU A 235 -3.97 -7.84 9.02
C LEU A 235 -4.24 -9.32 9.35
N PRO A 236 -5.20 -10.01 8.68
CA PRO A 236 -5.41 -11.43 8.93
C PRO A 236 -4.20 -12.27 8.52
N GLN A 237 -3.44 -11.88 7.48
CA GLN A 237 -2.22 -12.58 7.10
C GLN A 237 -1.16 -12.53 8.21
N VAL A 238 -1.01 -11.42 8.92
CA VAL A 238 -0.15 -11.32 10.12
C VAL A 238 -0.62 -12.26 11.21
N ALA A 239 -1.90 -12.16 11.59
CA ALA A 239 -2.48 -12.95 12.66
C ALA A 239 -2.38 -14.47 12.41
N LEU A 240 -2.71 -14.90 11.20
CA LEU A 240 -2.67 -16.30 10.79
C LEU A 240 -1.24 -16.81 10.61
N SER A 241 -0.30 -15.96 10.20
CA SER A 241 1.12 -16.31 10.16
C SER A 241 1.70 -16.46 11.56
N LEU A 242 1.34 -15.59 12.51
CA LEU A 242 1.70 -15.75 13.91
C LEU A 242 1.12 -17.05 14.48
N ALA A 243 -0.13 -17.40 14.16
CA ALA A 243 -0.76 -18.66 14.59
C ALA A 243 -0.02 -19.92 14.12
N ARG A 244 0.78 -19.81 13.04
CA ARG A 244 1.62 -20.89 12.48
C ARG A 244 3.06 -20.91 12.99
N ARG A 245 3.43 -19.96 13.86
CA ARG A 245 4.78 -19.75 14.39
C ARG A 245 4.83 -20.01 15.89
N GLY A 246 6.03 -20.06 16.47
CA GLY A 246 6.27 -20.16 17.92
C GLY A 246 5.64 -18.99 18.69
N LYS A 247 5.56 -19.15 20.02
CA LYS A 247 5.18 -18.06 20.96
C LYS A 247 6.40 -17.38 21.58
N ASP A 248 7.60 -17.75 21.15
CA ASP A 248 8.83 -17.08 21.57
C ASP A 248 8.89 -15.64 21.02
N GLU A 249 9.78 -14.83 21.59
CA GLU A 249 9.93 -13.41 21.28
C GLU A 249 10.24 -13.07 19.80
N TYR A 250 10.59 -14.07 19.00
CA TYR A 250 10.87 -13.95 17.56
C TYR A 250 9.86 -14.68 16.68
N ALA A 251 8.78 -15.23 17.25
CA ALA A 251 7.83 -16.07 16.53
C ALA A 251 8.56 -17.09 15.62
N SER A 252 9.48 -17.85 16.22
CA SER A 252 10.37 -18.75 15.48
C SER A 252 9.55 -19.82 14.74
N LYS A 253 10.05 -20.31 13.60
CA LYS A 253 9.32 -21.32 12.80
C LYS A 253 9.13 -22.60 13.61
N SER A 254 7.91 -23.12 13.66
CA SER A 254 7.56 -24.33 14.41
C SER A 254 6.94 -25.37 13.47
N LYS A 255 7.58 -26.53 13.31
CA LYS A 255 7.03 -27.63 12.50
C LYS A 255 5.63 -28.04 12.99
N PHE A 256 5.42 -28.02 14.31
CA PHE A 256 4.13 -28.33 14.91
C PHE A 256 3.06 -27.32 14.50
N TYR A 257 3.29 -26.02 14.70
CA TYR A 257 2.30 -24.98 14.37
C TYR A 257 2.13 -24.74 12.87
N GLN A 258 3.13 -25.08 12.06
CA GLN A 258 2.99 -25.09 10.59
C GLN A 258 1.94 -26.12 10.12
N THR A 259 1.92 -27.30 10.75
CA THR A 259 0.98 -28.39 10.45
C THR A 259 -0.35 -28.20 11.18
N PHE A 260 -0.30 -27.78 12.44
CA PHE A 260 -1.44 -27.57 13.34
C PHE A 260 -1.46 -26.13 13.85
N PRO A 261 -1.93 -25.16 13.04
CA PRO A 261 -1.97 -23.77 13.44
C PRO A 261 -2.83 -23.58 14.69
N ARG A 262 -2.47 -22.62 15.53
CA ARG A 262 -3.32 -22.19 16.64
C ARG A 262 -4.65 -21.66 16.09
N GLN A 263 -5.74 -21.87 16.82
CA GLN A 263 -7.04 -21.30 16.47
C GLN A 263 -6.96 -19.77 16.40
N ASN A 264 -7.61 -19.20 15.39
CA ASN A 264 -7.71 -17.77 15.21
C ASN A 264 -9.01 -17.45 14.47
N ILE A 265 -9.78 -16.48 14.95
CA ILE A 265 -11.06 -16.09 14.33
C ILE A 265 -10.89 -15.62 12.88
N LEU A 266 -9.70 -15.12 12.53
CA LEU A 266 -9.41 -14.58 11.21
C LEU A 266 -9.24 -15.66 10.13
N SER A 267 -9.38 -16.95 10.46
CA SER A 267 -9.56 -18.00 9.45
C SER A 267 -10.95 -18.00 8.84
N HIS A 268 -11.91 -17.31 9.45
CA HIS A 268 -13.31 -17.22 9.01
C HIS A 268 -13.76 -15.77 8.83
N GLU A 269 -13.33 -14.86 9.72
CA GLU A 269 -13.60 -13.43 9.62
C GLU A 269 -12.43 -12.73 8.93
N VAL A 270 -12.59 -12.19 7.72
CA VAL A 270 -11.42 -11.70 6.95
C VAL A 270 -10.83 -10.42 7.56
N ALA A 271 -11.66 -9.48 8.01
CA ALA A 271 -11.22 -8.18 8.57
C ALA A 271 -10.28 -7.40 7.62
N ASP A 272 -10.51 -7.47 6.32
CA ASP A 272 -9.75 -6.72 5.33
C ASP A 272 -10.10 -5.23 5.35
N SER A 273 -9.24 -4.40 4.76
CA SER A 273 -9.61 -3.02 4.47
C SER A 273 -8.82 -2.48 3.31
N LYS A 274 -9.40 -1.45 2.71
CA LYS A 274 -8.80 -0.55 1.75
C LYS A 274 -7.50 0.03 2.33
N PRO A 275 -6.37 -0.05 1.60
CA PRO A 275 -5.17 0.72 1.92
C PRO A 275 -5.48 2.22 1.95
N ALA A 276 -5.06 2.94 3.00
CA ALA A 276 -5.29 4.37 3.09
C ALA A 276 -4.35 5.15 2.14
N VAL A 277 -4.82 6.28 1.62
CA VAL A 277 -3.97 7.19 0.83
C VAL A 277 -2.86 7.80 1.69
N TRP A 278 -1.66 7.90 1.13
CA TRP A 278 -0.46 8.34 1.85
C TRP A 278 -0.48 9.81 2.23
N TRP A 279 -1.06 10.67 1.40
CA TRP A 279 -1.05 12.13 1.64
C TRP A 279 -1.84 12.56 2.88
N ASN A 280 -2.57 11.63 3.50
CA ASN A 280 -3.21 11.85 4.79
C ASN A 280 -2.27 11.63 6.00
N LEU A 281 -1.14 10.94 5.83
CA LEU A 281 -0.23 10.56 6.92
C LEU A 281 0.29 11.77 7.69
N LYS A 282 0.64 12.85 6.97
CA LYS A 282 1.15 14.11 7.55
C LYS A 282 0.21 14.79 8.54
N TYR A 283 -1.08 14.47 8.53
CA TYR A 283 -2.06 15.04 9.46
C TYR A 283 -2.33 14.15 10.68
N LYS A 284 -1.77 12.94 10.72
CA LYS A 284 -2.16 11.91 11.68
C LYS A 284 -1.08 11.63 12.72
N THR A 285 -1.54 11.19 13.89
CA THR A 285 -0.76 10.72 15.04
C THR A 285 -0.99 9.24 15.35
N ARG A 286 -1.89 8.59 14.59
CA ARG A 286 -2.21 7.16 14.65
C ARG A 286 -2.34 6.60 13.24
N TRP A 287 -2.02 5.32 13.06
CA TRP A 287 -1.91 4.70 11.73
C TRP A 287 -2.96 3.63 11.49
N LEU A 288 -3.07 3.25 10.21
CA LEU A 288 -4.14 2.39 9.67
C LEU A 288 -5.52 3.08 9.66
N SER A 289 -6.49 2.45 9.01
CA SER A 289 -7.85 2.97 8.86
C SER A 289 -8.61 3.01 10.19
N ASP A 290 -8.30 2.10 11.11
CA ASP A 290 -8.88 1.97 12.44
C ASP A 290 -8.12 2.75 13.53
N GLY A 291 -6.93 3.27 13.23
CA GLY A 291 -6.11 3.98 14.22
C GLY A 291 -5.50 3.04 15.27
N SER A 292 -5.39 1.75 14.97
CA SER A 292 -4.94 0.72 15.91
C SER A 292 -3.44 0.80 16.24
N ILE A 293 -2.62 1.40 15.38
CA ILE A 293 -1.22 1.69 15.72
C ILE A 293 -1.17 3.03 16.45
N VAL A 294 -1.00 2.96 17.76
CA VAL A 294 -1.04 4.11 18.67
C VAL A 294 0.33 4.67 19.02
N ALA A 295 1.42 3.98 18.66
CA ALA A 295 2.80 4.44 18.77
C ALA A 295 3.70 3.68 17.78
N GLY A 296 4.84 4.28 17.45
CA GLY A 296 5.84 3.75 16.53
C GLY A 296 5.73 4.34 15.12
N ASN A 297 6.81 4.26 14.36
CA ASN A 297 6.84 4.69 12.97
C ASN A 297 6.03 3.68 12.09
N PRO A 298 5.09 4.15 11.25
CA PRO A 298 4.24 3.29 10.44
C PRO A 298 5.03 2.45 9.43
N ILE A 299 6.17 2.92 8.92
CA ILE A 299 6.96 2.20 7.92
C ILE A 299 7.60 0.95 8.52
N PHE A 300 8.22 1.07 9.70
CA PHE A 300 8.72 -0.07 10.48
C PHE A 300 7.63 -1.13 10.72
N THR A 301 6.44 -0.68 11.12
CA THR A 301 5.30 -1.56 11.38
C THR A 301 4.87 -2.30 10.12
N ASN A 302 4.79 -1.61 8.98
CA ASN A 302 4.42 -2.23 7.70
C ASN A 302 5.45 -3.26 7.21
N PHE A 303 6.75 -2.98 7.38
CA PHE A 303 7.77 -3.99 7.07
C PHE A 303 7.60 -5.24 7.94
N LEU A 304 7.39 -5.12 9.25
CA LEU A 304 7.11 -6.28 10.11
C LEU A 304 5.88 -7.06 9.63
N TRP A 305 4.79 -6.36 9.28
CA TRP A 305 3.54 -7.00 8.85
C TRP A 305 3.72 -7.77 7.55
N ASN A 306 4.32 -7.13 6.54
CA ASN A 306 4.60 -7.73 5.25
C ASN A 306 5.50 -8.95 5.36
N GLU A 307 6.56 -8.86 6.18
CA GLU A 307 7.56 -9.91 6.31
C GLU A 307 7.10 -11.08 7.20
N LEU A 308 6.21 -10.84 8.16
CA LEU A 308 5.43 -11.91 8.79
C LEU A 308 4.61 -12.67 7.75
N GLY A 309 3.91 -11.93 6.88
CA GLY A 309 3.15 -12.46 5.74
C GLY A 309 3.99 -13.13 4.64
N ARG A 310 5.32 -12.98 4.68
CA ARG A 310 6.27 -13.62 3.76
C ARG A 310 7.12 -14.71 4.41
N GLY A 311 6.80 -15.12 5.63
CA GLY A 311 7.52 -16.24 6.25
C GLY A 311 8.98 -15.92 6.61
N THR A 312 9.36 -14.64 6.60
CA THR A 312 10.71 -14.13 6.89
C THR A 312 11.10 -14.45 8.34
N ASP A 313 12.39 -14.73 8.57
CA ASP A 313 12.92 -14.89 9.91
C ASP A 313 13.01 -13.52 10.60
N LEU A 314 12.45 -13.40 11.81
CA LEU A 314 12.37 -12.09 12.47
C LEU A 314 13.72 -11.59 12.99
N ARG A 315 14.73 -12.46 13.16
CA ARG A 315 16.09 -12.04 13.50
C ARG A 315 16.78 -11.42 12.28
N GLU A 316 16.64 -12.05 11.12
CA GLU A 316 17.14 -11.51 9.85
C GLU A 316 16.47 -10.16 9.55
N LEU A 317 15.15 -10.07 9.76
CA LEU A 317 14.42 -8.82 9.57
C LEU A 317 14.84 -7.73 10.55
N GLU A 318 14.96 -8.05 11.85
CA GLU A 318 15.42 -7.09 12.87
C GLU A 318 16.81 -6.55 12.51
N GLN A 319 17.73 -7.42 12.08
CA GLN A 319 19.07 -7.02 11.68
C GLN A 319 19.03 -6.15 10.42
N TRP A 320 18.32 -6.58 9.37
CA TRP A 320 18.17 -5.79 8.15
C TRP A 320 17.61 -4.39 8.45
N MET A 321 16.59 -4.28 9.31
CA MET A 321 16.03 -2.99 9.69
C MET A 321 17.04 -2.11 10.41
N LYS A 322 17.85 -2.67 11.32
CA LYS A 322 18.93 -1.93 12.02
C LYS A 322 19.98 -1.41 11.05
N ASP A 323 20.29 -2.19 10.01
CA ASP A 323 21.30 -1.84 9.02
C ASP A 323 20.77 -0.87 7.94
N SER A 324 19.45 -0.82 7.74
CA SER A 324 18.78 -0.07 6.66
C SER A 324 18.01 1.16 7.18
N GLN A 325 18.52 1.85 8.20
CA GLN A 325 17.84 3.01 8.80
C GLN A 325 17.63 4.15 7.78
N ASP A 326 18.59 4.42 6.91
CA ASP A 326 18.49 5.48 5.90
C ASP A 326 17.36 5.18 4.89
N THR A 327 17.30 3.95 4.38
CA THR A 327 16.19 3.48 3.53
C THR A 327 14.83 3.66 4.19
N ILE A 328 14.70 3.32 5.48
CA ILE A 328 13.45 3.46 6.22
C ILE A 328 13.10 4.93 6.41
N ARG A 329 14.09 5.78 6.66
CA ARG A 329 13.94 7.23 6.80
C ARG A 329 13.48 7.87 5.50
N GLU A 330 14.12 7.53 4.39
CA GLU A 330 13.78 7.97 3.04
C GLU A 330 12.35 7.59 2.68
N LEU A 331 11.99 6.31 2.84
CA LEU A 331 10.63 5.83 2.60
C LEU A 331 9.61 6.52 3.52
N THR A 332 9.96 6.80 4.78
CA THR A 332 9.10 7.56 5.70
C THR A 332 8.88 8.98 5.19
N ALA A 333 9.94 9.68 4.77
CA ALA A 333 9.83 11.03 4.21
C ALA A 333 8.92 11.04 2.96
N ALA A 334 9.14 10.12 2.03
CA ALA A 334 8.33 10.02 0.81
C ALA A 334 6.85 9.75 1.10
N ALA A 335 6.54 8.82 2.01
CA ALA A 335 5.15 8.53 2.37
C ALA A 335 4.44 9.76 2.96
N PHE A 336 5.13 10.53 3.82
CA PHE A 336 4.59 11.74 4.45
C PHE A 336 4.52 12.94 3.50
N SER A 337 5.38 13.01 2.50
CA SER A 337 5.45 14.13 1.54
C SER A 337 4.39 14.08 0.44
N THR A 338 3.82 12.90 0.19
CA THR A 338 2.83 12.69 -0.89
C THR A 338 1.68 13.71 -0.90
N LYS A 339 1.18 13.99 -2.10
CA LYS A 339 0.14 14.98 -2.37
C LYS A 339 -1.03 14.35 -3.15
N PRO A 340 -2.27 14.78 -2.92
CA PRO A 340 -3.42 14.32 -3.69
C PRO A 340 -3.41 14.91 -5.12
N PRO A 341 -3.97 14.19 -6.12
CA PRO A 341 -4.29 14.79 -7.41
C PRO A 341 -5.41 15.82 -7.27
N ALA A 342 -5.30 16.93 -7.99
CA ALA A 342 -6.37 17.91 -8.07
C ALA A 342 -7.43 17.47 -9.08
N TRP A 343 -8.67 17.88 -8.84
CA TRP A 343 -9.75 17.69 -9.82
C TRP A 343 -9.40 18.31 -11.18
N THR A 344 -8.80 19.50 -11.14
CA THR A 344 -8.39 20.29 -12.30
C THR A 344 -7.28 19.67 -13.13
N ASP A 345 -6.61 18.63 -12.63
CA ASP A 345 -5.61 17.89 -13.39
C ASP A 345 -6.28 16.96 -14.42
N PHE A 346 -7.55 16.61 -14.21
CA PHE A 346 -8.29 15.67 -15.05
C PHE A 346 -9.55 16.26 -15.69
N PHE A 347 -10.15 17.26 -15.06
CA PHE A 347 -11.39 17.90 -15.51
C PHE A 347 -11.24 19.42 -15.56
N PRO A 348 -11.97 20.11 -16.46
CA PRO A 348 -11.96 21.57 -16.52
C PRO A 348 -12.35 22.23 -15.19
N ALA A 349 -11.77 23.39 -14.87
CA ALA A 349 -12.09 24.09 -13.62
C ALA A 349 -13.56 24.53 -13.54
N ASP A 350 -14.15 24.91 -14.68
CA ASP A 350 -15.55 25.32 -14.80
C ASP A 350 -16.56 24.18 -14.62
N SER A 351 -16.12 22.91 -14.65
CA SER A 351 -16.94 21.77 -14.24
C SER A 351 -17.30 21.81 -12.75
N ILE A 352 -16.56 22.58 -11.93
CA ILE A 352 -16.95 22.88 -10.55
C ILE A 352 -17.72 24.19 -10.53
N ASN A 353 -19.03 24.10 -10.26
CA ASN A 353 -19.84 25.28 -9.99
C ASN A 353 -19.40 25.93 -8.67
N LEU A 354 -18.62 27.02 -8.75
CA LEU A 354 -18.02 27.69 -7.59
C LEU A 354 -19.07 28.16 -6.58
N ALA A 355 -20.22 28.67 -7.04
CA ALA A 355 -21.30 29.09 -6.15
C ALA A 355 -21.89 27.90 -5.38
N ALA A 356 -22.08 26.75 -6.04
CA ALA A 356 -22.51 25.52 -5.39
C ALA A 356 -21.45 24.98 -4.41
N ALA A 357 -20.17 25.03 -4.77
CA ALA A 357 -19.08 24.62 -3.89
C ALA A 357 -19.01 25.49 -2.61
N LYS A 358 -19.17 26.81 -2.74
CA LYS A 358 -19.26 27.75 -1.60
C LYS A 358 -20.48 27.46 -0.71
N ARG A 359 -21.64 27.10 -1.28
CA ARG A 359 -22.80 26.62 -0.48
C ARG A 359 -22.50 25.30 0.22
N GLY A 360 -21.87 24.36 -0.48
CA GLY A 360 -21.44 23.06 0.07
C GLY A 360 -20.45 23.22 1.22
N GLU A 361 -19.55 24.20 1.17
CA GLU A 361 -18.62 24.54 2.25
C GLU A 361 -19.37 24.88 3.55
N GLN A 362 -20.48 25.63 3.48
CA GLN A 362 -21.28 25.97 4.67
C GLN A 362 -21.94 24.73 5.27
N ILE A 363 -22.46 23.82 4.44
CA ILE A 363 -23.00 22.54 4.89
C ILE A 363 -21.89 21.71 5.54
N PHE A 364 -20.71 21.65 4.93
CA PHE A 364 -19.55 20.93 5.44
C PHE A 364 -19.11 21.44 6.82
N LYS A 365 -19.03 22.77 7.00
CA LYS A 365 -18.74 23.40 8.29
C LYS A 365 -19.75 22.99 9.36
N ASN A 366 -21.03 22.90 9.00
CA ASN A 366 -22.09 22.58 9.97
C ASN A 366 -22.21 21.09 10.29
N ARG A 367 -21.86 20.20 9.36
CA ARG A 367 -22.15 18.75 9.47
C ARG A 367 -20.92 17.84 9.53
N CYS A 368 -19.81 18.24 8.91
CA CYS A 368 -18.69 17.34 8.64
C CYS A 368 -17.40 17.72 9.38
N GLN A 369 -17.12 19.02 9.55
CA GLN A 369 -15.82 19.51 9.99
C GLN A 369 -15.39 18.96 11.37
N LYS A 370 -16.34 18.70 12.26
CA LYS A 370 -16.08 18.18 13.61
C LYS A 370 -15.35 16.83 13.59
N CYS A 371 -15.56 16.02 12.55
CA CYS A 371 -14.87 14.73 12.39
C CYS A 371 -13.69 14.84 11.41
N HIS A 372 -13.87 15.52 10.27
CA HIS A 372 -12.93 15.47 9.16
C HIS A 372 -11.90 16.60 9.12
N GLY A 373 -11.93 17.52 10.10
CA GLY A 373 -11.08 18.71 10.11
C GLY A 373 -11.70 19.89 9.36
N GLN A 374 -11.02 21.04 9.43
CA GLN A 374 -11.43 22.29 8.81
C GLN A 374 -10.56 22.58 7.59
N TYR A 375 -11.16 23.09 6.53
CA TYR A 375 -10.49 23.38 5.27
C TYR A 375 -10.62 24.86 4.98
N THR A 376 -9.51 25.52 4.69
CA THR A 376 -9.49 26.88 4.17
C THR A 376 -9.31 26.80 2.67
N LYS A 377 -10.25 27.36 1.93
CA LYS A 377 -10.23 27.41 0.46
C LYS A 377 -9.67 28.74 -0.01
N ALA A 378 -9.00 28.75 -1.16
CA ALA A 378 -8.41 29.96 -1.72
C ALA A 378 -9.48 31.03 -2.02
N TRP A 379 -10.69 30.64 -2.40
CA TRP A 379 -11.82 31.57 -2.53
C TRP A 379 -12.28 32.25 -1.22
N SER A 380 -11.71 31.88 -0.08
CA SER A 380 -11.99 32.45 1.25
C SER A 380 -10.81 33.28 1.78
N THR A 381 -9.75 33.49 1.00
CA THR A 381 -8.60 34.33 1.38
C THR A 381 -8.76 35.76 0.86
N PRO A 382 -8.03 36.75 1.41
CA PRO A 382 -7.88 38.05 0.77
C PRO A 382 -7.41 37.90 -0.68
N ASN A 383 -7.85 38.80 -1.56
CA ASN A 383 -7.50 38.84 -2.98
C ASN A 383 -7.93 37.60 -3.78
N ALA A 384 -8.94 36.84 -3.30
CA ALA A 384 -9.49 35.70 -4.04
C ALA A 384 -9.96 36.06 -5.46
N GLU A 385 -10.37 37.31 -5.67
CA GLU A 385 -10.85 37.84 -6.95
C GLU A 385 -9.76 37.89 -8.02
N GLU A 386 -8.49 37.92 -7.62
CA GLU A 386 -7.31 37.96 -8.51
C GLU A 386 -6.83 36.56 -8.93
N LEU A 387 -7.37 35.51 -8.31
CA LEU A 387 -6.95 34.14 -8.57
C LEU A 387 -7.51 33.61 -9.89
N SER A 388 -6.73 32.78 -10.56
CA SER A 388 -7.20 32.03 -11.73
C SER A 388 -8.35 31.09 -11.36
N GLN A 389 -9.11 30.63 -12.37
CA GLN A 389 -10.18 29.64 -12.17
C GLN A 389 -9.70 28.33 -11.54
N VAL A 390 -8.42 27.97 -11.71
CA VAL A 390 -7.81 26.80 -11.08
C VAL A 390 -7.37 27.12 -9.64
N ASP A 391 -6.68 28.25 -9.45
CA ASP A 391 -6.10 28.60 -8.15
C ASP A 391 -7.16 28.90 -7.09
N ILE A 392 -8.28 29.52 -7.49
CA ILE A 392 -9.41 29.81 -6.60
C ILE A 392 -10.00 28.55 -5.96
N LEU A 393 -9.88 27.39 -6.64
CA LEU A 393 -10.38 26.10 -6.18
C LEU A 393 -9.44 25.39 -5.20
N LYS A 394 -8.21 25.87 -4.99
CA LYS A 394 -7.22 25.19 -4.13
C LYS A 394 -7.62 25.21 -2.66
N THR A 395 -7.23 24.15 -1.93
CA THR A 395 -7.23 24.16 -0.46
C THR A 395 -5.90 24.74 -0.01
N VAL A 396 -5.93 25.83 0.73
CA VAL A 396 -4.71 26.52 1.20
C VAL A 396 -4.26 26.05 2.57
N ASN A 397 -5.17 25.55 3.40
CA ASN A 397 -4.85 25.04 4.72
C ASN A 397 -5.85 23.95 5.17
N VAL A 398 -5.35 22.95 5.88
CA VAL A 398 -6.11 21.87 6.49
C VAL A 398 -5.80 21.84 7.98
N LYS A 399 -6.77 22.22 8.80
CA LYS A 399 -6.67 22.12 10.27
C LYS A 399 -7.33 20.82 10.71
N TYR A 400 -6.50 19.81 10.97
CA TYR A 400 -6.96 18.52 11.49
C TYR A 400 -6.82 18.43 13.02
N HIS A 401 -7.23 17.30 13.59
CA HIS A 401 -7.23 17.08 15.04
C HIS A 401 -5.82 17.03 15.61
N LYS A 402 -5.67 17.58 16.82
CA LYS A 402 -4.41 17.56 17.57
C LYS A 402 -3.90 16.13 17.82
N VAL A 403 -4.83 15.25 18.15
CA VAL A 403 -4.63 13.80 18.25
C VAL A 403 -5.64 13.15 17.34
N THR A 404 -5.20 12.20 16.51
CA THR A 404 -6.07 11.49 15.56
C THR A 404 -7.17 10.75 16.31
N PRO A 405 -8.45 11.10 16.10
CA PRO A 405 -9.55 10.46 16.79
C PRO A 405 -9.89 9.12 16.13
N VAL A 406 -10.47 8.22 16.91
CA VAL A 406 -11.21 7.07 16.40
C VAL A 406 -12.69 7.28 16.73
N LYS A 407 -13.57 7.05 15.76
CA LYS A 407 -15.01 7.25 15.88
C LYS A 407 -15.76 6.01 15.42
N ASP A 408 -16.63 5.49 16.27
CA ASP A 408 -17.62 4.51 15.87
C ASP A 408 -18.82 5.23 15.25
N VAL A 409 -19.01 5.01 13.96
CA VAL A 409 -20.11 5.60 13.17
C VAL A 409 -21.03 4.51 12.60
N GLY A 410 -20.98 3.29 13.14
CA GLY A 410 -21.82 2.17 12.72
C GLY A 410 -21.43 1.52 11.39
N THR A 411 -20.19 1.72 10.92
CA THR A 411 -19.62 0.94 9.81
C THR A 411 -19.17 -0.43 10.29
N ASP A 412 -18.91 -1.35 9.34
CA ASP A 412 -18.46 -2.72 9.62
C ASP A 412 -17.36 -2.80 10.71
N PRO A 413 -17.52 -3.63 11.76
CA PRO A 413 -16.60 -3.68 12.89
C PRO A 413 -15.43 -4.66 12.70
N GLY A 414 -15.28 -5.32 11.54
CA GLY A 414 -14.37 -6.44 11.32
C GLY A 414 -12.92 -6.14 11.72
N ARG A 415 -12.42 -4.94 11.42
CA ARG A 415 -11.06 -4.52 11.83
C ARG A 415 -10.85 -4.45 13.33
N TYR A 416 -11.84 -3.97 14.09
CA TYR A 416 -11.75 -3.91 15.55
C TYR A 416 -11.66 -5.31 16.15
N GLU A 417 -12.54 -6.22 15.72
CA GLU A 417 -12.53 -7.60 16.21
C GLU A 417 -11.27 -8.36 15.76
N GLY A 418 -10.86 -8.18 14.51
CA GLY A 418 -9.64 -8.78 13.98
C GLY A 418 -8.38 -8.35 14.71
N THR A 419 -8.26 -7.08 15.07
CA THR A 419 -7.10 -6.58 15.82
C THR A 419 -6.95 -7.24 17.18
N LYS A 420 -8.06 -7.57 17.86
CA LYS A 420 -8.02 -8.31 19.15
C LYS A 420 -7.35 -9.68 19.02
N ALA A 421 -7.44 -10.31 17.84
CA ALA A 421 -6.93 -11.67 17.63
C ALA A 421 -5.40 -11.77 17.60
N PHE A 422 -4.67 -10.67 17.42
CA PHE A 422 -3.21 -10.72 17.28
C PHE A 422 -2.43 -9.57 17.96
N ALA A 423 -3.09 -8.49 18.40
CA ALA A 423 -2.39 -7.32 18.95
C ALA A 423 -1.41 -7.67 20.09
N SER A 424 -1.81 -8.52 21.06
CA SER A 424 -0.91 -8.96 22.15
C SER A 424 0.32 -9.68 21.61
N ALA A 425 0.10 -10.69 20.76
CA ALA A 425 1.18 -11.49 20.20
C ALA A 425 2.16 -10.65 19.36
N LEU A 426 1.65 -9.65 18.64
CA LEU A 426 2.50 -8.74 17.86
C LEU A 426 3.30 -7.79 18.77
N ASN A 427 2.68 -7.23 19.81
CA ASN A 427 3.35 -6.33 20.76
C ASN A 427 4.42 -7.05 21.61
N GLU A 428 4.26 -8.36 21.84
CA GLU A 428 5.20 -9.16 22.62
C GLU A 428 6.52 -9.45 21.90
N LEU A 429 6.54 -9.36 20.56
CA LEU A 429 7.73 -9.61 19.76
C LEU A 429 8.86 -8.63 20.11
N LYS A 430 10.08 -9.14 20.14
CA LYS A 430 11.26 -8.33 20.46
C LYS A 430 11.47 -7.20 19.45
N ILE A 431 11.27 -7.48 18.16
CA ILE A 431 11.36 -6.47 17.10
C ILE A 431 10.32 -5.36 17.28
N SER A 432 9.07 -5.67 17.68
CA SER A 432 8.04 -4.66 17.97
C SER A 432 8.44 -3.75 19.13
N LYS A 433 9.00 -4.33 20.19
CA LYS A 433 9.51 -3.58 21.35
C LYS A 433 10.68 -2.66 20.98
N TRP A 434 11.61 -3.16 20.16
CA TRP A 434 12.74 -2.37 19.66
C TRP A 434 12.27 -1.18 18.81
N MET A 435 11.32 -1.39 17.90
CA MET A 435 10.72 -0.33 17.06
C MET A 435 9.77 0.60 17.84
N LYS A 436 9.48 0.28 19.11
CA LYS A 436 8.50 1.00 19.95
C LYS A 436 7.09 1.05 19.34
N THR A 437 6.76 0.06 18.50
CA THR A 437 5.43 -0.05 17.91
C THR A 437 4.45 -0.61 18.93
N VAL A 438 3.28 0.02 19.05
CA VAL A 438 2.20 -0.46 19.92
C VAL A 438 0.90 -0.54 19.13
N VAL A 439 0.31 -1.73 19.13
CA VAL A 439 -0.98 -2.02 18.50
C VAL A 439 -2.06 -2.18 19.57
N GLU A 440 -3.16 -1.47 19.44
CA GLU A 440 -4.32 -1.55 20.31
C GLU A 440 -5.61 -1.67 19.50
N PRO A 441 -6.49 -2.63 19.80
CA PRO A 441 -7.82 -2.68 19.18
C PRO A 441 -8.61 -1.39 19.47
N GLN A 442 -9.07 -0.71 18.43
CA GLN A 442 -9.89 0.50 18.56
C GLN A 442 -11.30 0.25 18.03
N LYS A 443 -12.31 0.63 18.80
CA LYS A 443 -13.71 0.54 18.36
C LYS A 443 -14.05 1.73 17.46
N GLY A 444 -14.12 1.49 16.15
CA GLY A 444 -14.44 2.49 15.13
C GLY A 444 -13.29 2.73 14.15
N TYR A 445 -13.38 3.84 13.40
CA TYR A 445 -12.39 4.20 12.39
C TYR A 445 -11.92 5.65 12.53
N VAL A 446 -10.73 5.93 11.98
CA VAL A 446 -10.22 7.28 11.85
C VAL A 446 -11.02 8.02 10.78
N PRO A 447 -11.69 9.15 11.07
CA PRO A 447 -12.31 9.99 10.05
C PRO A 447 -11.20 10.71 9.27
N PRO A 448 -10.85 10.29 8.04
CA PRO A 448 -9.65 10.82 7.38
C PRO A 448 -9.82 12.28 6.97
N PRO A 449 -8.73 13.06 6.83
CA PRO A 449 -8.75 14.26 5.99
C PRO A 449 -9.26 13.93 4.59
N LEU A 450 -9.94 14.87 3.94
CA LEU A 450 -10.69 14.66 2.70
C LEU A 450 -10.03 15.26 1.46
N ASP A 451 -8.78 15.73 1.54
CA ASP A 451 -8.08 16.30 0.38
C ASP A 451 -7.92 15.29 -0.76
N GLY A 452 -8.41 15.60 -1.95
CA GLY A 452 -8.43 14.64 -3.05
C GLY A 452 -9.43 13.50 -2.86
N ILE A 453 -10.45 13.63 -1.99
CA ILE A 453 -11.51 12.62 -1.80
C ILE A 453 -12.14 12.17 -3.13
N TRP A 454 -12.20 13.05 -4.12
CA TRP A 454 -12.78 12.78 -5.43
C TRP A 454 -12.15 11.57 -6.14
N SER A 455 -10.85 11.32 -5.94
CA SER A 455 -10.12 10.21 -6.57
C SER A 455 -10.11 8.92 -5.73
N ARG A 456 -10.66 8.96 -4.51
CA ARG A 456 -10.55 7.87 -3.52
C ARG A 456 -11.70 6.88 -3.56
N TYR A 457 -12.51 6.83 -4.60
CA TYR A 457 -13.58 5.85 -4.75
C TYR A 457 -13.00 4.42 -4.93
N PRO A 458 -13.75 3.36 -4.59
CA PRO A 458 -14.98 3.39 -3.80
C PRO A 458 -14.68 3.81 -2.33
N TYR A 459 -15.68 4.35 -1.65
CA TYR A 459 -15.57 4.95 -0.33
C TYR A 459 -15.72 3.94 0.80
N LEU A 460 -15.38 4.42 2.01
CA LEU A 460 -15.26 3.67 3.26
C LEU A 460 -14.09 2.69 3.29
N HIS A 461 -13.82 2.13 4.48
CA HIS A 461 -12.66 1.28 4.72
C HIS A 461 -12.77 -0.07 3.98
N ASN A 462 -13.95 -0.51 3.58
CA ASN A 462 -14.19 -1.82 2.97
C ASN A 462 -14.70 -1.72 1.51
N ASN A 463 -14.46 -0.59 0.84
CA ASN A 463 -14.87 -0.37 -0.55
C ASN A 463 -16.39 -0.56 -0.77
N SER A 464 -17.24 -0.35 0.24
CA SER A 464 -18.68 -0.69 0.15
C SER A 464 -19.56 0.35 -0.55
N ILE A 465 -19.03 1.57 -0.78
CA ILE A 465 -19.83 2.70 -1.29
C ILE A 465 -19.25 3.19 -2.61
N PRO A 466 -19.97 3.12 -3.74
CA PRO A 466 -19.39 3.39 -5.06
C PRO A 466 -19.20 4.87 -5.38
N THR A 467 -20.05 5.75 -4.84
CA THR A 467 -20.08 7.19 -5.15
C THR A 467 -20.27 8.05 -3.89
N LEU A 468 -19.95 9.36 -3.95
CA LEU A 468 -20.28 10.28 -2.86
C LEU A 468 -21.80 10.49 -2.72
N CYS A 469 -22.56 10.43 -3.82
CA CYS A 469 -24.03 10.43 -3.75
C CYS A 469 -24.55 9.26 -2.89
N ASP A 470 -24.07 8.04 -3.11
CA ASP A 470 -24.43 6.87 -2.31
C ASP A 470 -23.99 7.03 -0.85
N LEU A 471 -22.84 7.65 -0.60
CA LEU A 471 -22.36 7.90 0.77
C LEU A 471 -23.34 8.79 1.55
N MET A 472 -23.88 9.82 0.89
CA MET A 472 -24.86 10.77 1.45
C MET A 472 -26.30 10.25 1.44
N THR A 473 -26.56 9.14 0.75
CA THR A 473 -27.87 8.48 0.71
C THR A 473 -28.13 7.71 2.01
N PRO A 474 -29.37 7.72 2.55
CA PRO A 474 -29.73 6.92 3.72
C PRO A 474 -29.34 5.43 3.57
N PRO A 475 -28.81 4.77 4.61
CA PRO A 475 -28.22 3.42 4.48
C PRO A 475 -29.11 2.35 3.81
N ASN A 476 -30.43 2.41 4.02
CA ASN A 476 -31.38 1.47 3.43
C ASN A 476 -31.63 1.70 1.93
N LYS A 477 -31.29 2.88 1.40
CA LYS A 477 -31.46 3.27 -0.02
C LYS A 477 -30.17 3.20 -0.84
N ARG A 478 -29.01 2.95 -0.21
CA ARG A 478 -27.72 2.86 -0.90
C ARG A 478 -27.66 1.68 -1.86
N THR A 479 -26.89 1.84 -2.93
CA THR A 479 -26.56 0.77 -3.87
C THR A 479 -26.00 -0.44 -3.13
N LYS A 480 -26.59 -1.63 -3.35
CA LYS A 480 -26.20 -2.88 -2.68
C LYS A 480 -25.13 -3.65 -3.43
N THR A 481 -25.08 -3.52 -4.75
CA THR A 481 -24.13 -4.22 -5.62
C THR A 481 -23.70 -3.30 -6.76
N PHE A 482 -22.40 -3.29 -7.05
CA PHE A 482 -21.81 -2.55 -8.15
C PHE A 482 -20.54 -3.25 -8.63
N TYR A 483 -20.07 -2.91 -9.83
CA TYR A 483 -18.83 -3.45 -10.38
C TYR A 483 -17.66 -2.54 -10.05
N GLN A 484 -16.58 -3.13 -9.56
CA GLN A 484 -15.33 -2.43 -9.30
C GLN A 484 -14.40 -2.66 -10.48
N ILE A 485 -14.07 -1.57 -11.18
CA ILE A 485 -13.30 -1.60 -12.42
C ILE A 485 -12.06 -0.68 -12.33
N PRO A 486 -11.06 -0.88 -13.21
CA PRO A 486 -10.01 0.12 -13.42
C PRO A 486 -10.59 1.48 -13.81
N ALA A 487 -9.86 2.56 -13.56
CA ALA A 487 -10.26 3.90 -14.00
C ALA A 487 -9.43 4.31 -15.21
N GLU A 488 -9.81 3.84 -16.38
CA GLU A 488 -9.12 4.13 -17.64
C GLU A 488 -9.74 5.34 -18.34
N SER A 489 -11.07 5.44 -18.31
CA SER A 489 -11.82 6.49 -19.00
C SER A 489 -12.52 7.44 -18.03
N LYS A 490 -12.29 8.74 -18.23
CA LYS A 490 -12.93 9.83 -17.46
C LYS A 490 -14.45 9.83 -17.60
N THR A 491 -14.96 9.37 -18.74
CA THR A 491 -16.38 9.43 -19.10
C THR A 491 -17.09 8.11 -18.88
N GLU A 492 -16.43 6.98 -19.17
CA GLU A 492 -17.04 5.66 -19.08
C GLU A 492 -16.98 5.11 -17.66
N ASP A 493 -15.83 5.21 -16.99
CA ASP A 493 -15.60 4.53 -15.71
C ASP A 493 -15.96 5.40 -14.49
N PHE A 494 -16.04 6.72 -14.69
CA PHE A 494 -16.27 7.71 -13.63
C PHE A 494 -17.53 8.54 -13.87
N ASP A 495 -18.31 8.70 -12.82
CA ASP A 495 -19.42 9.64 -12.72
C ASP A 495 -18.92 10.91 -12.02
N SER A 496 -18.78 12.01 -12.75
CA SER A 496 -18.32 13.29 -12.22
C SER A 496 -19.37 14.02 -11.38
N GLU A 497 -20.66 13.74 -11.60
CA GLU A 497 -21.75 14.36 -10.85
C GLU A 497 -21.87 13.75 -9.45
N CYS A 498 -21.80 12.41 -9.39
CA CYS A 498 -21.88 11.69 -8.12
C CYS A 498 -20.52 11.34 -7.50
N VAL A 499 -19.42 11.61 -8.22
CA VAL A 499 -18.03 11.41 -7.81
C VAL A 499 -17.80 9.96 -7.39
N GLY A 500 -17.57 9.09 -8.37
CA GLY A 500 -17.27 7.68 -8.13
C GLY A 500 -17.52 6.80 -9.34
N PHE A 501 -17.82 5.52 -9.11
CA PHE A 501 -18.15 4.61 -10.21
C PHE A 501 -19.48 4.98 -10.89
N ARG A 502 -19.50 4.90 -12.22
CA ARG A 502 -20.75 4.95 -12.98
C ARG A 502 -21.50 3.61 -12.80
N LEU A 503 -22.68 3.65 -12.18
CA LEU A 503 -23.41 2.44 -11.77
C LEU A 503 -24.13 1.72 -12.92
N GLU A 504 -24.32 2.40 -14.05
CA GLU A 504 -25.01 1.88 -15.23
C GLU A 504 -24.17 0.90 -16.07
N ILE A 505 -22.90 0.67 -15.71
CA ILE A 505 -21.95 -0.24 -16.40
C ILE A 505 -22.38 -1.74 -16.36
N ARG A 506 -23.64 -2.05 -16.00
CA ARG A 506 -24.17 -3.43 -15.87
C ARG A 506 -24.10 -4.29 -17.14
N PHE A 507 -23.85 -3.73 -18.33
CA PHE A 507 -24.05 -4.46 -19.60
C PHE A 507 -22.85 -4.56 -20.55
N LEU A 508 -21.74 -3.83 -20.36
CA LEU A 508 -20.71 -3.74 -21.41
C LEU A 508 -19.40 -4.51 -21.14
N ARG A 509 -19.17 -5.02 -19.92
CA ARG A 509 -17.96 -5.80 -19.61
C ARG A 509 -18.32 -7.05 -18.79
N LYS A 510 -18.92 -8.05 -19.44
CA LYS A 510 -19.15 -9.39 -18.84
C LYS A 510 -17.87 -10.24 -18.72
N ASP A 511 -16.76 -9.76 -19.27
CA ASP A 511 -15.50 -10.51 -19.39
C ASP A 511 -14.33 -9.93 -18.57
N ALA A 512 -14.58 -9.07 -17.57
CA ALA A 512 -13.54 -8.44 -16.74
C ALA A 512 -13.30 -9.16 -15.40
#